data_AF-A0A5M3XZJ1-F1
#
_entry.id   AF-A0A5M3XZJ1-F1
#
_cell.length_a   1.000
_cell.length_b   1.000
_cell.length_c   1.000
_cell.angle_alpha   90.00
_cell.angle_beta   90.00
_cell.angle_gamma   90.00
#
_symmetry.space_group_name_H-M   'P 1'
#
loop_
_entity.id
_entity.type
_entity.pdbx_description
1 polymer ?
#
loop_
_entity_poly.entity_id
_entity_poly.type
_entity_poly.pdbx_seq_one_letter_code
_entity_poly.pdbx_strand_id
1 'polypeptide(L)'
;MDPDTFRGDVGVEGGDVYWRRRVSVLTGMLVVVAVVAWGCASGSDKPTTTPKAGSGGTDAMVVSLPSPKVSPPAASPHPSGSPTHGSPSPSPAARKNGEPCVANDLVVSLRASQEIYKGDQIPGFLLTVVNIGQIACTADLGPRALEMRVSTGGQRIWSTADCVAGEGIDRQLLHRGVPFVRSIQWPRYLSGNDCAADPPTARKGKYVALARFGTLKSSRNVFQLK
;
A
#
# COMPACT_ATOMS: atom_id res chain seq x y z
N MET A 1 -26.49 29.51 53.19
CA MET A 1 -26.64 30.40 52.03
C MET A 1 -25.36 31.21 51.93
N ASP A 2 -24.47 30.79 51.04
CA ASP A 2 -23.32 31.56 50.52
C ASP A 2 -23.00 30.98 49.13
N PRO A 3 -23.33 31.66 48.03
CA PRO A 3 -23.25 31.07 46.69
C PRO A 3 -22.18 31.73 45.80
N ASP A 4 -20.92 31.94 46.23
CA ASP A 4 -19.93 32.63 45.36
C ASP A 4 -18.45 32.22 45.50
N THR A 5 -18.14 30.98 45.91
CA THR A 5 -16.75 30.48 45.84
C THR A 5 -16.66 29.19 45.04
N PHE A 6 -15.69 29.12 44.12
CA PHE A 6 -15.37 28.05 43.17
C PHE A 6 -16.03 28.12 41.78
N ARG A 7 -16.09 29.34 41.22
CA ARG A 7 -15.84 29.54 39.78
C ARG A 7 -14.34 29.79 39.60
N GLY A 8 -13.63 28.79 39.08
CA GLY A 8 -12.24 28.94 38.66
C GLY A 8 -11.43 27.69 39.03
N ASP A 9 -11.39 26.73 38.11
CA ASP A 9 -10.26 25.83 37.83
C ASP A 9 -10.75 24.65 36.99
N VAL A 10 -11.08 24.93 35.73
CA VAL A 10 -11.20 23.90 34.70
C VAL A 10 -10.89 24.53 33.35
N GLY A 11 -9.69 24.26 32.83
CA GLY A 11 -9.48 24.30 31.38
C GLY A 11 -8.21 24.93 30.83
N VAL A 12 -7.01 24.65 31.36
CA VAL A 12 -5.76 24.94 30.61
C VAL A 12 -4.70 23.88 30.92
N GLU A 13 -4.77 22.70 30.30
CA GLU A 13 -3.60 21.79 30.29
C GLU A 13 -3.55 20.80 29.11
N GLY A 14 -4.46 20.93 28.12
CA GLY A 14 -4.41 20.16 26.87
C GLY A 14 -3.90 20.94 25.65
N GLY A 15 -3.89 22.28 25.72
CA GLY A 15 -3.53 23.16 24.60
C GLY A 15 -2.03 23.46 24.51
N ASP A 16 -1.33 23.48 25.65
CA ASP A 16 0.05 23.96 25.75
C ASP A 16 1.07 23.05 25.08
N VAL A 17 0.90 21.72 25.12
CA VAL A 17 1.88 20.79 24.53
C VAL A 17 1.81 20.80 23.01
N TYR A 18 0.60 20.89 22.45
CA TYR A 18 0.41 20.98 21.01
C TYR A 18 0.94 22.30 20.45
N TRP A 19 0.65 23.42 21.14
CA TRP A 19 1.12 24.73 20.72
C TRP A 19 2.64 24.89 20.89
N ARG A 20 3.23 24.41 22.01
CA ARG A 20 4.69 24.43 22.22
C ARG A 20 5.43 23.60 21.18
N ARG A 21 4.93 22.41 20.80
CA ARG A 21 5.55 21.61 19.72
C ARG A 21 5.42 22.31 18.37
N ARG A 22 4.27 22.94 18.08
CA ARG A 22 4.04 23.64 16.81
C ARG A 22 4.89 24.91 16.68
N VAL A 23 5.03 25.69 17.75
CA VAL A 23 5.94 26.85 17.81
C VAL A 23 7.39 26.41 17.68
N SER A 24 7.80 25.32 18.36
CA SER A 24 9.16 24.79 18.25
C SER A 24 9.51 24.36 16.82
N VAL A 25 8.58 23.69 16.14
CA VAL A 25 8.76 23.28 14.73
C VAL A 25 8.84 24.49 13.81
N LEU A 26 7.98 25.50 14.00
CA LEU A 26 7.99 26.72 13.19
C LEU A 26 9.27 27.54 13.38
N THR A 27 9.74 27.70 14.62
CA THR A 27 11.01 28.40 14.89
C THR A 27 12.20 27.63 14.33
N GLY A 28 12.25 26.31 14.51
CA GLY A 28 13.30 25.47 13.93
C GLY A 28 13.32 25.55 12.40
N MET A 29 12.15 25.49 11.75
CA MET A 29 12.03 25.64 10.30
C MET A 29 12.52 27.02 9.84
N LEU A 30 12.16 28.11 10.54
CA LEU A 30 12.62 29.46 10.23
C LEU A 30 14.15 29.60 10.33
N VAL A 31 14.77 29.00 11.36
CA VAL A 31 16.23 29.00 11.53
C VAL A 31 16.89 28.22 10.39
N VAL A 32 16.37 27.05 10.03
CA VAL A 32 16.90 26.26 8.90
C VAL A 32 16.79 27.04 7.59
N VAL A 33 15.66 27.70 7.33
CA VAL A 33 15.47 28.54 6.15
C VAL A 33 16.46 29.71 6.12
N ALA A 34 16.71 30.36 7.27
CA ALA A 34 17.70 31.44 7.36
C ALA A 34 19.13 30.93 7.08
N VAL A 35 19.51 29.77 7.60
CA VAL A 35 20.82 29.14 7.35
C VAL A 35 20.98 28.74 5.88
N VAL A 36 19.94 28.14 5.28
CA VAL A 36 19.96 27.77 3.85
C VAL A 36 20.02 29.01 2.97
N ALA A 37 19.26 30.05 3.27
CA ALA A 37 19.33 31.31 2.54
C ALA A 37 20.71 31.96 2.64
N TRP A 38 21.37 31.88 3.81
CA TRP A 38 22.73 32.37 3.99
C TRP A 38 23.76 31.54 3.21
N GLY A 39 23.59 30.22 3.19
CA GLY A 39 24.42 29.31 2.39
C GLY A 39 24.25 29.51 0.88
N CYS A 40 23.04 29.74 0.40
CA CYS A 40 22.76 30.01 -1.01
C CYS A 40 23.17 31.43 -1.45
N ALA A 41 23.29 32.40 -0.53
CA ALA A 41 23.78 33.75 -0.84
C ALA A 41 25.30 33.82 -1.03
N SER A 42 26.04 32.75 -0.72
CA SER A 42 27.51 32.68 -0.87
C SER A 42 27.95 31.80 -2.05
N GLY A 43 27.02 31.28 -2.86
CA GLY A 43 27.30 30.34 -3.95
C GLY A 43 26.60 30.74 -5.24
N SER A 44 27.08 31.80 -5.88
CA SER A 44 26.84 32.05 -7.30
C SER A 44 27.64 31.01 -8.10
N ASP A 45 26.96 30.20 -8.92
CA ASP A 45 27.24 30.12 -10.36
C ASP A 45 26.30 29.13 -11.06
N LYS A 46 25.80 29.59 -12.20
CA LYS A 46 24.85 28.94 -13.11
C LYS A 46 25.58 28.73 -14.45
N PRO A 47 24.92 28.26 -15.52
CA PRO A 47 24.96 26.89 -16.04
C PRO A 47 25.57 26.80 -17.46
N THR A 48 26.01 25.62 -17.92
CA THR A 48 26.11 25.26 -19.36
C THR A 48 26.45 23.76 -19.45
N THR A 49 26.06 22.90 -20.39
CA THR A 49 25.44 22.98 -21.72
C THR A 49 24.95 21.55 -22.06
N THR A 50 23.75 21.38 -22.63
CA THR A 50 23.43 20.27 -23.57
C THR A 50 24.09 20.58 -24.94
N PRO A 51 23.97 19.78 -26.02
CA PRO A 51 23.62 18.37 -26.20
C PRO A 51 24.59 17.63 -27.17
N LYS A 52 24.48 16.31 -27.35
CA LYS A 52 24.73 15.71 -28.68
C LYS A 52 23.99 14.39 -28.88
N ALA A 53 23.09 14.41 -29.87
CA ALA A 53 22.53 13.25 -30.53
C ALA A 53 23.60 12.53 -31.36
N GLY A 54 23.55 11.20 -31.36
CA GLY A 54 24.33 10.32 -32.23
C GLY A 54 23.39 9.30 -32.87
N SER A 55 23.21 9.45 -34.18
CA SER A 55 22.45 8.59 -35.07
C SER A 55 23.24 7.34 -35.48
N GLY A 56 22.53 6.27 -35.82
CA GLY A 56 22.90 5.41 -36.95
C GLY A 56 23.24 3.95 -36.62
N GLY A 57 22.71 3.04 -37.44
CA GLY A 57 23.31 1.71 -37.64
C GLY A 57 22.33 0.56 -37.76
N THR A 58 21.74 0.39 -38.93
CA THR A 58 21.16 -0.87 -39.44
C THR A 58 22.22 -1.98 -39.51
N ASP A 59 21.87 -3.23 -39.21
CA ASP A 59 22.10 -4.32 -40.17
C ASP A 59 21.37 -5.62 -39.81
N ALA A 60 20.90 -6.30 -40.84
CA ALA A 60 20.28 -7.61 -40.83
C ALA A 60 21.23 -8.64 -41.45
N MET A 61 21.19 -9.90 -40.98
CA MET A 61 21.37 -11.17 -41.72
C MET A 61 21.62 -12.31 -40.71
N VAL A 62 20.77 -13.34 -40.58
CA VAL A 62 20.54 -14.54 -41.45
C VAL A 62 21.42 -15.75 -41.05
N VAL A 63 20.72 -16.79 -40.56
CA VAL A 63 20.82 -18.24 -40.81
C VAL A 63 22.07 -19.01 -40.38
N SER A 64 21.85 -20.06 -39.57
CA SER A 64 22.31 -21.43 -39.88
C SER A 64 21.59 -22.50 -39.04
N LEU A 65 20.89 -23.40 -39.73
CA LEU A 65 20.61 -24.79 -39.34
C LEU A 65 21.48 -25.69 -40.26
N PRO A 66 21.92 -26.87 -39.81
CA PRO A 66 21.18 -28.09 -40.20
C PRO A 66 21.14 -29.22 -39.15
N SER A 67 20.06 -30.01 -39.21
CA SER A 67 19.84 -31.36 -38.61
C SER A 67 20.65 -32.45 -39.39
N PRO A 68 20.42 -33.78 -39.25
CA PRO A 68 19.67 -34.60 -38.28
C PRO A 68 20.42 -35.88 -37.80
N LYS A 69 19.85 -36.66 -36.86
CA LYS A 69 20.05 -38.12 -36.83
C LYS A 69 18.85 -38.86 -36.23
N VAL A 70 18.70 -40.08 -36.73
CA VAL A 70 17.47 -40.85 -36.99
C VAL A 70 17.31 -41.99 -35.96
N SER A 71 16.16 -42.02 -35.26
CA SER A 71 15.20 -43.15 -35.00
C SER A 71 15.61 -44.53 -34.38
N PRO A 72 14.62 -45.35 -33.88
CA PRO A 72 14.61 -46.08 -32.59
C PRO A 72 14.65 -47.64 -32.75
N PRO A 73 14.19 -48.55 -31.82
CA PRO A 73 12.80 -48.69 -31.30
C PRO A 73 12.59 -49.31 -29.87
N ALA A 74 11.30 -49.46 -29.52
CA ALA A 74 10.66 -50.58 -28.79
C ALA A 74 10.02 -50.27 -27.41
N ALA A 75 8.77 -50.75 -27.27
CA ALA A 75 7.82 -50.50 -26.19
C ALA A 75 7.54 -51.75 -25.34
N SER A 76 7.40 -51.54 -24.01
CA SER A 76 6.49 -52.18 -23.00
C SER A 76 6.37 -53.72 -22.86
N PRO A 77 5.73 -54.28 -21.80
CA PRO A 77 5.57 -53.90 -20.37
C PRO A 77 5.81 -55.10 -19.38
N HIS A 78 5.98 -54.88 -18.06
CA HIS A 78 5.27 -55.64 -16.99
C HIS A 78 5.56 -55.16 -15.56
N PRO A 79 4.65 -55.39 -14.58
CA PRO A 79 4.68 -54.84 -13.23
C PRO A 79 5.28 -55.81 -12.20
N SER A 80 5.86 -55.27 -11.13
CA SER A 80 5.93 -55.93 -9.83
C SER A 80 6.23 -54.90 -8.75
N GLY A 81 5.34 -54.87 -7.75
CA GLY A 81 5.49 -54.03 -6.58
C GLY A 81 6.52 -54.60 -5.59
N SER A 82 7.16 -53.70 -4.86
CA SER A 82 7.59 -53.89 -3.48
C SER A 82 7.95 -52.54 -2.84
N PRO A 83 7.91 -52.43 -1.51
CA PRO A 83 7.58 -51.20 -0.81
C PRO A 83 8.82 -50.37 -0.39
N THR A 84 8.55 -49.13 0.01
CA THR A 84 9.39 -48.29 0.86
C THR A 84 10.70 -47.80 0.25
N HIS A 85 10.65 -46.58 -0.28
CA HIS A 85 11.56 -45.52 0.16
C HIS A 85 10.73 -44.24 0.27
N GLY A 86 10.66 -43.68 1.48
CA GLY A 86 10.10 -42.35 1.69
C GLY A 86 10.85 -41.39 0.78
N SER A 87 10.17 -40.94 -0.27
CA SER A 87 10.66 -39.87 -1.12
C SER A 87 10.95 -38.68 -0.21
N PRO A 88 12.18 -38.11 -0.19
CA PRO A 88 12.42 -36.89 0.55
C PRO A 88 11.44 -35.86 0.01
N SER A 89 10.48 -35.47 0.86
CA SER A 89 9.58 -34.37 0.56
C SER A 89 10.47 -33.19 0.14
N PRO A 90 10.26 -32.60 -1.05
CA PRO A 90 11.12 -31.52 -1.52
C PRO A 90 11.08 -30.40 -0.48
N SER A 91 12.20 -30.21 0.20
CA SER A 91 12.37 -29.06 1.09
C SER A 91 12.14 -27.81 0.24
N PRO A 92 11.31 -26.84 0.70
CA PRO A 92 11.07 -25.63 -0.05
C PRO A 92 12.41 -24.99 -0.45
N ALA A 93 12.57 -24.71 -1.74
CA ALA A 93 13.74 -24.00 -2.23
C ALA A 93 13.92 -22.70 -1.43
N ALA A 94 15.16 -22.38 -1.06
CA ALA A 94 15.46 -21.14 -0.35
C ALA A 94 15.03 -19.95 -1.20
N ARG A 95 14.20 -19.08 -0.61
CA ARG A 95 13.72 -17.87 -1.27
C ARG A 95 14.85 -16.88 -1.53
N LYS A 96 14.71 -16.08 -2.59
CA LYS A 96 15.65 -15.04 -2.98
C LYS A 96 15.09 -13.64 -2.73
N ASN A 97 15.97 -12.68 -2.47
CA ASN A 97 15.57 -11.28 -2.37
C ASN A 97 14.89 -10.80 -3.66
N GLY A 98 13.79 -10.07 -3.49
CA GLY A 98 13.02 -9.48 -4.59
C GLY A 98 11.98 -10.41 -5.22
N GLU A 99 11.94 -11.69 -4.84
CA GLU A 99 10.83 -12.58 -5.21
C GLU A 99 9.48 -12.06 -4.64
N PRO A 100 8.33 -12.47 -5.21
CA PRO A 100 7.04 -12.08 -4.68
C PRO A 100 6.87 -12.46 -3.20
N CYS A 101 6.29 -11.55 -2.43
CA CYS A 101 5.94 -11.82 -1.05
C CYS A 101 4.89 -12.93 -0.95
N VAL A 102 5.01 -13.84 0.02
CA VAL A 102 3.93 -14.77 0.36
C VAL A 102 3.08 -14.19 1.47
N ALA A 103 1.85 -14.69 1.60
CA ALA A 103 0.90 -14.22 2.60
C ALA A 103 1.43 -14.28 4.03
N ASN A 104 2.13 -15.35 4.42
CA ASN A 104 2.64 -15.51 5.79
C ASN A 104 3.75 -14.50 6.17
N ASP A 105 4.41 -13.90 5.18
CA ASP A 105 5.46 -12.90 5.41
C ASP A 105 4.87 -11.48 5.47
N LEU A 106 3.56 -11.29 5.28
CA LEU A 106 2.94 -9.97 5.22
C LEU A 106 1.87 -9.79 6.30
N VAL A 107 1.86 -8.60 6.89
CA VAL A 107 0.80 -8.14 7.78
C VAL A 107 0.14 -6.91 7.16
N VAL A 108 -1.18 -7.00 6.95
CA VAL A 108 -2.00 -5.89 6.45
C VAL A 108 -2.86 -5.34 7.59
N SER A 109 -2.74 -4.05 7.87
CA SER A 109 -3.49 -3.35 8.90
C SER A 109 -4.25 -2.18 8.32
N LEU A 110 -5.46 -1.94 8.81
CA LEU A 110 -6.26 -0.77 8.46
C LEU A 110 -6.72 -0.11 9.76
N ARG A 111 -6.64 1.21 9.83
CA ARG A 111 -7.14 2.01 10.95
C ARG A 111 -7.99 3.15 10.44
N ALA A 112 -9.21 3.28 10.97
CA ALA A 112 -10.00 4.51 10.77
C ALA A 112 -9.38 5.66 11.57
N SER A 113 -9.39 6.86 11.00
CA SER A 113 -8.90 8.08 11.68
C SER A 113 -9.80 8.48 12.85
N GLN A 114 -11.11 8.20 12.74
CA GLN A 114 -12.13 8.46 13.75
C GLN A 114 -13.20 7.36 13.71
N GLU A 115 -13.89 7.15 14.82
CA GLU A 115 -15.02 6.22 14.89
C GLU A 115 -16.36 6.89 14.52
N ILE A 116 -16.44 8.23 14.61
CA ILE A 116 -17.65 8.99 14.36
C ILE A 116 -17.29 10.17 13.46
N TYR A 117 -17.94 10.24 12.29
CA TYR A 117 -17.82 11.36 11.35
C TYR A 117 -19.15 12.09 11.26
N LYS A 118 -19.16 13.38 11.55
CA LYS A 118 -20.35 14.24 11.58
C LYS A 118 -20.48 15.02 10.28
N GLY A 119 -21.71 15.38 9.90
CA GLY A 119 -21.96 16.26 8.77
C GLY A 119 -21.37 15.68 7.49
N ASP A 120 -20.51 16.44 6.82
CA ASP A 120 -19.82 16.11 5.57
C ASP A 120 -18.39 15.56 5.75
N GLN A 121 -17.92 15.38 7.00
CA GLN A 121 -16.55 14.93 7.27
C GLN A 121 -16.18 13.65 6.50
N ILE A 122 -15.14 13.68 5.67
CA ILE A 122 -14.76 12.54 4.86
C ILE A 122 -14.06 11.47 5.74
N PRO A 123 -14.56 10.21 5.76
CA PRO A 123 -13.87 9.11 6.41
C PRO A 123 -12.46 8.88 5.88
N GLY A 124 -11.47 9.06 6.74
CA GLY A 124 -10.06 8.80 6.46
C GLY A 124 -9.59 7.49 7.11
N PHE A 125 -8.75 6.75 6.41
CA PHE A 125 -8.18 5.48 6.85
C PHE A 125 -6.68 5.44 6.58
N LEU A 126 -5.94 4.83 7.49
CA LEU A 126 -4.52 4.54 7.34
C LEU A 126 -4.34 3.05 7.09
N LEU A 127 -3.90 2.71 5.88
CA LEU A 127 -3.54 1.37 5.47
C LEU A 127 -2.04 1.17 5.67
N THR A 128 -1.67 0.04 6.25
CA THR A 128 -0.27 -0.33 6.48
C THR A 128 -0.02 -1.75 6.02
N VAL A 129 1.08 -1.96 5.29
CA VAL A 129 1.57 -3.28 4.91
C VAL A 129 3.01 -3.43 5.40
N VAL A 130 3.28 -4.50 6.15
CA VAL A 130 4.60 -4.77 6.70
C VAL A 130 5.05 -6.15 6.28
N ASN A 131 6.28 -6.24 5.75
CA ASN A 131 6.97 -7.51 5.59
C ASN A 131 7.59 -7.94 6.93
N ILE A 132 7.18 -9.08 7.46
CA ILE A 132 7.72 -9.71 8.68
C ILE A 132 8.66 -10.88 8.38
N GLY A 133 8.74 -11.30 7.11
CA GLY A 133 9.67 -12.30 6.61
C GLY A 133 11.13 -11.87 6.72
N GLN A 134 12.06 -12.82 6.59
CA GLN A 134 13.50 -12.56 6.79
C GLN A 134 14.19 -11.90 5.60
N ILE A 135 13.57 -11.94 4.42
CA ILE A 135 14.13 -11.44 3.17
C ILE A 135 13.24 -10.33 2.58
N ALA A 136 13.83 -9.44 1.80
CA ALA A 136 13.06 -8.44 1.07
C ALA A 136 12.29 -9.12 -0.08
N CYS A 137 11.04 -8.71 -0.29
CA CYS A 137 10.17 -9.31 -1.30
C CYS A 137 9.35 -8.24 -2.02
N THR A 138 8.82 -8.55 -3.20
CA THR A 138 7.99 -7.62 -3.98
C THR A 138 6.51 -7.89 -3.81
N ALA A 139 5.69 -6.84 -3.74
CA ALA A 139 4.24 -6.94 -3.68
C ALA A 139 3.59 -5.84 -4.52
N ASP A 140 2.49 -6.17 -5.21
CA ASP A 140 1.63 -5.17 -5.84
C ASP A 140 0.68 -4.59 -4.80
N LEU A 141 0.92 -3.36 -4.36
CA LEU A 141 0.07 -2.65 -3.41
C LEU A 141 -0.95 -1.75 -4.13
N GLY A 142 -1.15 -1.93 -5.44
CA GLY A 142 -2.12 -1.21 -6.23
C GLY A 142 -3.55 -1.56 -5.83
N PRO A 143 -4.54 -0.70 -6.10
CA PRO A 143 -5.93 -0.91 -5.68
C PRO A 143 -6.57 -2.19 -6.23
N ARG A 144 -6.02 -2.79 -7.30
CA ARG A 144 -6.50 -4.06 -7.86
C ARG A 144 -6.05 -5.29 -7.05
N ALA A 145 -4.90 -5.20 -6.38
CA ALA A 145 -4.35 -6.29 -5.59
C ALA A 145 -4.58 -6.08 -4.08
N LEU A 146 -4.44 -4.84 -3.61
CA LEU A 146 -4.66 -4.38 -2.24
C LEU A 146 -5.83 -3.40 -2.20
N GLU A 147 -7.00 -3.87 -1.77
CA GLU A 147 -8.22 -3.06 -1.76
C GLU A 147 -8.72 -2.78 -0.34
N MET A 148 -9.29 -1.59 -0.12
CA MET A 148 -10.12 -1.29 1.05
C MET A 148 -11.59 -1.35 0.63
N ARG A 149 -12.40 -2.13 1.35
CA ARG A 149 -13.85 -2.23 1.15
C ARG A 149 -14.59 -1.57 2.30
N VAL A 150 -15.69 -0.91 1.97
CA VAL A 150 -16.67 -0.40 2.94
C VAL A 150 -17.96 -1.19 2.79
N SER A 151 -18.58 -1.53 3.93
CA SER A 151 -19.80 -2.31 4.00
C SER A 151 -20.77 -1.77 5.05
N THR A 152 -22.06 -2.05 4.86
CA THR A 152 -23.12 -1.80 5.83
C THR A 152 -24.10 -2.97 5.82
N GLY A 153 -24.58 -3.40 6.99
CA GLY A 153 -25.45 -4.58 7.11
C GLY A 153 -24.85 -5.87 6.51
N GLY A 154 -23.53 -5.97 6.41
CA GLY A 154 -22.84 -7.10 5.76
C GLY A 154 -22.70 -7.00 4.24
N GLN A 155 -23.35 -6.03 3.59
CA GLN A 155 -23.27 -5.80 2.15
C GLN A 155 -22.14 -4.83 1.80
N ARG A 156 -21.32 -5.17 0.80
CA ARG A 156 -20.29 -4.26 0.26
C ARG A 156 -20.99 -3.12 -0.47
N ILE A 157 -20.61 -1.88 -0.16
CA ILE A 157 -21.15 -0.69 -0.81
C ILE A 157 -20.10 0.13 -1.56
N TRP A 158 -18.82 -0.09 -1.25
CA TRP A 158 -17.73 0.61 -1.92
C TRP A 158 -16.42 -0.15 -1.82
N SER A 159 -15.52 0.03 -2.79
CA SER A 159 -14.12 -0.43 -2.76
C SER A 159 -13.18 0.55 -3.46
N THR A 160 -11.93 0.65 -2.99
CA THR A 160 -10.85 1.32 -3.73
C THR A 160 -10.54 0.66 -5.07
N ALA A 161 -10.92 -0.60 -5.25
CA ALA A 161 -10.73 -1.34 -6.49
C ALA A 161 -11.80 -1.01 -7.54
N ASP A 162 -12.88 -0.32 -7.16
CA ASP A 162 -13.94 0.05 -8.09
C ASP A 162 -13.48 1.24 -8.94
N CYS A 163 -13.74 1.18 -10.25
CA CYS A 163 -13.49 2.28 -11.18
C CYS A 163 -12.03 2.78 -11.24
N VAL A 164 -11.08 1.87 -11.02
CA VAL A 164 -9.65 2.16 -11.15
C VAL A 164 -9.30 2.42 -12.61
N ALA A 165 -8.93 3.66 -12.93
CA ALA A 165 -8.36 4.03 -14.22
C ALA A 165 -6.94 3.48 -14.41
N GLY A 166 -6.56 3.17 -15.65
CA GLY A 166 -5.23 2.66 -16.00
C GLY A 166 -4.98 1.24 -15.47
N GLU A 167 -3.70 0.91 -15.23
CA GLU A 167 -3.28 -0.43 -14.83
C GLU A 167 -3.65 -0.78 -13.37
N GLY A 168 -3.69 0.22 -12.48
CA GLY A 168 -4.02 -0.01 -11.07
C GLY A 168 -2.99 -0.87 -10.31
N ILE A 169 -1.75 -0.91 -10.81
CA ILE A 169 -0.61 -1.67 -10.26
C ILE A 169 0.33 -0.70 -9.53
N ASP A 170 0.80 -1.08 -8.34
CA ASP A 170 1.82 -0.36 -7.58
C ASP A 170 2.81 -1.37 -6.98
N ARG A 171 3.83 -1.74 -7.75
CA ARG A 171 4.84 -2.72 -7.32
C ARG A 171 5.83 -2.09 -6.36
N GLN A 172 5.87 -2.61 -5.13
CA GLN A 172 6.75 -2.16 -4.07
C GLN A 172 7.72 -3.26 -3.63
N LEU A 173 8.97 -2.88 -3.37
CA LEU A 173 9.94 -3.74 -2.70
C LEU A 173 9.83 -3.51 -1.19
N LEU A 174 9.37 -4.52 -0.47
CA LEU A 174 9.13 -4.46 0.97
C LEU A 174 10.30 -5.05 1.74
N HIS A 175 10.99 -4.19 2.48
CA HIS A 175 12.02 -4.57 3.43
C HIS A 175 11.39 -5.02 4.74
N ARG A 176 12.07 -5.93 5.44
CA ARG A 176 11.61 -6.45 6.73
C ARG A 176 11.43 -5.30 7.73
N GLY A 177 10.26 -5.24 8.35
CA GLY A 177 9.92 -4.28 9.40
C GLY A 177 9.69 -2.85 8.94
N VAL A 178 9.93 -2.52 7.66
CA VAL A 178 9.66 -1.18 7.12
C VAL A 178 8.21 -1.13 6.63
N PRO A 179 7.35 -0.29 7.23
CA PRO A 179 5.95 -0.22 6.83
C PRO A 179 5.79 0.56 5.52
N PHE A 180 5.06 -0.01 4.58
CA PHE A 180 4.39 0.78 3.55
C PHE A 180 3.12 1.37 4.15
N VAL A 181 2.89 2.67 3.97
CA VAL A 181 1.73 3.38 4.52
C VAL A 181 1.00 4.12 3.41
N ARG A 182 -0.33 3.98 3.38
CA ARG A 182 -1.19 4.73 2.46
C ARG A 182 -2.40 5.29 3.20
N SER A 183 -2.63 6.59 3.03
CA SER A 183 -3.85 7.24 3.47
C SER A 183 -4.93 7.07 2.40
N ILE A 184 -6.10 6.58 2.80
CA ILE A 184 -7.25 6.38 1.93
C ILE A 184 -8.40 7.21 2.47
N GLN A 185 -9.09 7.91 1.59
CA GLN A 185 -10.31 8.63 1.92
C GLN A 185 -11.46 7.99 1.18
N TRP A 186 -12.55 7.73 1.91
CA TRP A 186 -13.80 7.31 1.29
C TRP A 186 -14.76 8.51 1.23
N PRO A 187 -15.04 9.07 0.06
CA PRO A 187 -15.85 10.29 -0.11
C PRO A 187 -17.36 10.09 0.17
N ARG A 188 -17.74 8.98 0.83
CA ARG A 188 -19.13 8.65 1.20
C ARG A 188 -20.07 8.40 0.01
N TYR A 189 -19.58 8.04 -1.17
CA TYR A 189 -20.43 7.52 -2.24
C TYR A 189 -20.41 5.99 -2.30
N LEU A 190 -21.46 5.42 -2.89
CA LEU A 190 -21.55 4.00 -3.22
C LEU A 190 -20.87 3.75 -4.55
N SER A 191 -20.05 2.71 -4.68
CA SER A 191 -19.51 2.30 -5.97
C SER A 191 -20.12 0.98 -6.45
N GLY A 192 -20.50 0.97 -7.73
CA GLY A 192 -20.97 -0.19 -8.48
C GLY A 192 -19.97 -0.59 -9.56
N ASN A 193 -20.36 -1.58 -10.38
CA ASN A 193 -19.55 -2.08 -11.49
C ASN A 193 -19.64 -1.19 -12.74
N ASP A 194 -20.56 -0.24 -12.75
CA ASP A 194 -20.94 0.60 -13.88
C ASP A 194 -20.20 1.95 -13.93
N CYS A 195 -19.45 2.29 -12.88
CA CYS A 195 -18.68 3.54 -12.79
C CYS A 195 -19.50 4.78 -13.16
N ALA A 196 -20.74 4.83 -12.64
CA ALA A 196 -21.65 5.93 -12.85
C ALA A 196 -21.01 7.28 -12.47
N ALA A 197 -21.28 8.30 -13.29
CA ALA A 197 -20.75 9.65 -13.08
C ALA A 197 -21.30 10.33 -11.81
N ASP A 198 -22.52 9.98 -11.39
CA ASP A 198 -23.17 10.50 -10.18
C ASP A 198 -23.61 9.34 -9.27
N PRO A 199 -22.68 8.78 -8.48
CA PRO A 199 -22.99 7.67 -7.59
C PRO A 199 -23.84 8.10 -6.38
N PRO A 200 -24.80 7.28 -5.92
CA PRO A 200 -25.57 7.56 -4.73
C PRO A 200 -24.68 7.80 -3.49
N THR A 201 -25.10 8.74 -2.63
CA THR A 201 -24.39 9.01 -1.38
C THR A 201 -24.80 8.05 -0.26
N ALA A 202 -23.84 7.65 0.57
CA ALA A 202 -24.04 6.83 1.75
C ALA A 202 -24.83 7.59 2.82
N ARG A 203 -25.83 6.91 3.39
CA ARG A 203 -26.70 7.48 4.42
C ARG A 203 -26.01 7.51 5.79
N LYS A 204 -26.60 8.21 6.75
CA LYS A 204 -26.19 8.09 8.15
C LYS A 204 -26.35 6.64 8.63
N GLY A 205 -25.43 6.16 9.46
CA GLY A 205 -25.46 4.78 9.94
C GLY A 205 -24.11 4.22 10.33
N LYS A 206 -24.11 2.91 10.65
CA LYS A 206 -22.92 2.13 10.99
C LYS A 206 -22.34 1.48 9.75
N TYR A 207 -21.02 1.54 9.65
CA TYR A 207 -20.23 1.03 8.54
C TYR A 207 -19.05 0.21 9.05
N VAL A 208 -18.56 -0.67 8.20
CA VAL A 208 -17.36 -1.45 8.45
C VAL A 208 -16.40 -1.30 7.28
N ALA A 209 -15.18 -0.85 7.54
CA ALA A 209 -14.08 -0.83 6.60
C ALA A 209 -13.10 -1.97 6.87
N LEU A 210 -12.60 -2.60 5.81
CA LEU A 210 -11.60 -3.67 5.88
C LEU A 210 -10.74 -3.68 4.63
N ALA A 211 -9.42 -3.77 4.80
CA ALA A 211 -8.47 -3.98 3.73
C ALA A 211 -8.23 -5.48 3.44
N ARG A 212 -8.06 -5.82 2.17
CA ARG A 212 -7.79 -7.17 1.65
C ARG A 212 -6.60 -7.17 0.70
N PHE A 213 -5.73 -8.15 0.85
CA PHE A 213 -4.61 -8.42 -0.07
C PHE A 213 -4.56 -9.92 -0.36
N GLY A 214 -5.11 -10.35 -1.50
CA GLY A 214 -5.35 -11.78 -1.77
C GLY A 214 -6.21 -12.42 -0.66
N THR A 215 -5.62 -13.38 0.07
CA THR A 215 -6.25 -14.06 1.22
C THR A 215 -6.11 -13.31 2.54
N LEU A 216 -5.14 -12.38 2.64
CA LEU A 216 -4.92 -11.59 3.84
C LEU A 216 -6.02 -10.55 4.03
N LYS A 217 -6.39 -10.35 5.29
CA LYS A 217 -7.40 -9.39 5.70
C LYS A 217 -6.90 -8.64 6.93
N SER A 218 -7.10 -7.33 6.94
CA SER A 218 -6.93 -6.52 8.13
C SER A 218 -8.06 -6.76 9.14
N SER A 219 -7.90 -6.21 10.35
CA SER A 219 -9.00 -6.09 11.32
C SER A 219 -10.15 -5.24 10.77
N ARG A 220 -11.38 -5.60 11.14
CA ARG A 220 -12.57 -4.80 10.82
C ARG A 220 -12.54 -3.48 11.59
N ASN A 221 -12.74 -2.37 10.89
CA ASN A 221 -12.88 -1.04 11.47
C ASN A 221 -14.36 -0.65 11.45
N VAL A 222 -15.00 -0.58 12.60
CA VAL A 222 -16.39 -0.13 12.73
C VAL A 222 -16.39 1.39 12.92
N PHE A 223 -17.19 2.10 12.14
CA PHE A 223 -17.33 3.56 12.25
C PHE A 223 -18.77 4.01 11.94
N GLN A 224 -19.09 5.26 12.26
CA GLN A 224 -20.42 5.84 12.13
C GLN A 224 -20.41 7.13 11.34
N LEU A 225 -21.40 7.29 10.45
CA LEU A 225 -21.74 8.56 9.83
C LEU A 225 -22.95 9.16 10.55
N LYS A 226 -22.82 10.38 11.07
CA LYS A 226 -23.85 11.11 11.84
C LYS A 226 -24.26 12.42 11.20
#